data_AF-A0A376B931-F1
#
_entry.id   AF-A0A376B931-F1
#
_cell.length_a   1.000
_cell.length_b   1.000
_cell.length_c   1.000
_cell.angle_alpha   90.00
_cell.angle_beta   90.00
_cell.angle_gamma   90.00
#
_symmetry.space_group_name_H-M   'P 1'
#
loop_
_entity.id
_entity.type
_entity.pdbx_description
1 polymer ?
#
loop_
_entity_poly.entity_id
_entity_poly.type
_entity_poly.pdbx_seq_one_letter_code
_entity_poly.pdbx_strand_id
1 'polypeptide(L)'
;MTINKDNDVEYLKQLEAQRLAFETQFGTLESMGFKDKTKVSGTADTENNDDNSDTCNVSASDSEDNSDDNKSDEKIHPHNTKSVHNPKIIKFDQLMMDDSLNKPTKISKADLKLLKSGKSTIDRGTIKKGFSKKNHRDNESRSDDENENEMENLRNDIELQNFIKESHLLSAFSNRGGNGANSFRDDEITGKVRMKTLEQRLKTIQDNNHNVSNRYKSKSNTLESMPMNVRKGMVKKHLDRIDKYEKFAKENGIVLSKNGKKDGFRKIDTTYKKDIQKRIGSGSNRNIGGSNRRTSLKINSVGKSTRNGLILSKAEIRKINGGDKFSNGGSVKRSNRKR
;
A
#
# COMPACT_ATOMS: atom_id res chain seq x y z
N MET A 1 48.33 -9.43 16.40
CA MET A 1 47.10 -10.24 16.27
C MET A 1 46.05 -9.63 17.18
N THR A 2 45.09 -8.90 16.63
CA THR A 2 43.90 -8.41 17.34
C THR A 2 42.76 -9.37 17.05
N ILE A 3 42.15 -9.94 18.10
CA ILE A 3 41.27 -11.12 17.98
C ILE A 3 39.83 -10.76 18.41
N ASN A 4 38.91 -10.93 17.46
CA ASN A 4 37.48 -11.28 17.57
C ASN A 4 36.52 -10.52 18.50
N LYS A 5 36.92 -9.47 19.24
CA LYS A 5 36.02 -8.78 20.19
C LYS A 5 34.65 -8.37 19.62
N ASP A 6 34.59 -7.92 18.36
CA ASP A 6 33.34 -7.47 17.73
C ASP A 6 32.38 -8.64 17.44
N ASN A 7 32.92 -9.82 17.10
CA ASN A 7 32.14 -11.04 16.88
C ASN A 7 31.47 -11.53 18.17
N ASP A 8 32.16 -11.39 19.31
CA ASP A 8 31.63 -11.79 20.62
C ASP A 8 30.45 -10.90 21.03
N VAL A 9 30.51 -9.60 20.72
CA VAL A 9 29.40 -8.65 20.94
C VAL A 9 28.21 -8.96 20.03
N GLU A 10 28.44 -9.26 18.75
CA GLU A 10 27.36 -9.64 17.84
C GLU A 10 26.71 -10.98 18.23
N TYR A 11 27.51 -11.96 18.68
CA TYR A 11 27.02 -13.25 19.18
C TYR A 11 26.13 -13.09 20.43
N LEU A 12 26.54 -12.26 21.40
CA LEU A 12 25.71 -11.93 22.57
C LEU A 12 24.37 -11.30 22.17
N LYS A 13 24.39 -10.36 21.22
CA LYS A 13 23.19 -9.71 20.68
C LYS A 13 22.25 -10.69 19.95
N GLN A 14 22.80 -11.68 19.25
CA GLN A 14 22.00 -12.74 18.61
C GLN A 14 21.33 -13.66 19.65
N LEU A 15 22.00 -13.96 20.77
CA LEU A 15 21.40 -14.72 21.87
C LEU A 15 20.29 -13.92 22.59
N GLU A 16 20.46 -12.62 22.79
CA GLU A 16 19.41 -11.74 23.34
C GLU A 16 18.17 -11.69 22.43
N ALA A 17 18.36 -11.58 21.11
CA ALA A 17 17.26 -11.62 20.15
C ALA A 17 16.49 -12.96 20.18
N GLN A 18 17.21 -14.09 20.34
CA GLN A 18 16.59 -15.42 20.49
C GLN A 18 15.81 -15.54 21.81
N ARG A 19 16.35 -15.00 22.91
CA ARG A 19 15.66 -14.92 24.22
C ARG A 19 14.33 -14.16 24.08
N LEU A 20 14.34 -12.96 23.51
CA LEU A 20 13.13 -12.14 23.34
C LEU A 20 12.08 -12.84 22.46
N ALA A 21 12.51 -13.53 21.39
CA ALA A 21 11.62 -14.34 20.54
C ALA A 21 11.02 -15.54 21.29
N PHE A 22 11.73 -16.11 22.26
CA PHE A 22 11.21 -17.19 23.12
C PHE A 22 10.26 -16.65 24.20
N GLU A 23 10.64 -15.59 24.92
CA GLU A 23 9.82 -15.02 26.01
C GLU A 23 8.49 -14.45 25.50
N THR A 24 8.43 -13.96 24.25
CA THR A 24 7.18 -13.52 23.61
C THR A 24 6.25 -14.67 23.19
N GLN A 25 6.76 -15.89 23.01
CA GLN A 25 5.96 -17.07 22.63
C GLN A 25 5.57 -17.96 23.82
N PHE A 26 6.41 -18.03 24.86
CA PHE A 26 6.26 -18.98 25.97
C PHE A 26 6.16 -18.32 27.36
N GLY A 27 6.24 -16.99 27.44
CA GLY A 27 6.35 -16.26 28.71
C GLY A 27 7.79 -16.23 29.23
N THR A 28 8.04 -15.47 30.30
CA THR A 28 9.40 -15.35 30.87
C THR A 28 9.83 -16.65 31.52
N LEU A 29 11.11 -17.01 31.37
CA LEU A 29 11.65 -18.25 31.95
C LEU A 29 11.50 -18.30 33.49
N GLU A 30 11.55 -17.12 34.11
CA GLU A 30 11.31 -16.90 35.55
C GLU A 30 9.85 -17.24 35.95
N SER A 31 8.85 -16.88 35.13
CA SER A 31 7.44 -17.25 35.38
C SER A 31 7.16 -18.75 35.27
N MET A 32 8.01 -19.48 34.54
CA MET A 32 7.99 -20.95 34.45
C MET A 32 8.79 -21.63 35.58
N GLY A 33 9.31 -20.86 36.54
CA GLY A 33 10.01 -21.36 37.73
C GLY A 33 11.50 -21.70 37.54
N PHE A 34 12.09 -21.38 36.38
CA PHE A 34 13.50 -21.65 36.09
C PHE A 34 14.38 -20.41 36.28
N LYS A 35 15.54 -20.60 36.92
CA LYS A 35 16.55 -19.54 37.06
C LYS A 35 17.41 -19.48 35.81
N ASP A 36 17.28 -18.39 35.05
CA ASP A 36 18.16 -18.07 33.94
C ASP A 36 19.59 -17.73 34.43
N LYS A 37 20.59 -18.10 33.63
CA LYS A 37 22.03 -17.90 33.90
C LYS A 37 22.68 -16.88 32.95
N THR A 38 21.94 -16.36 31.97
CA THR A 38 22.44 -15.41 30.96
C THR A 38 22.29 -13.94 31.37
N LYS A 39 21.44 -13.67 32.36
CA LYS A 39 21.16 -12.35 32.95
C LYS A 39 22.33 -11.89 33.85
N VAL A 40 23.28 -11.16 33.28
CA VAL A 40 24.44 -10.59 33.99
C VAL A 40 23.98 -9.52 34.99
N SER A 41 24.33 -9.69 36.27
CA SER A 41 23.95 -8.79 37.36
C SER A 41 24.88 -7.57 37.47
N GLY A 42 24.52 -6.46 36.80
CA GLY A 42 25.27 -5.21 36.83
C GLY A 42 24.91 -4.29 37.99
N THR A 43 25.56 -4.44 39.15
CA THR A 43 25.55 -3.46 40.26
C THR A 43 26.92 -3.46 40.95
N ALA A 44 27.81 -2.55 40.55
CA ALA A 44 29.05 -2.21 41.25
C ALA A 44 29.54 -0.83 40.77
N ASP A 45 29.53 0.15 41.66
CA ASP A 45 29.91 1.54 41.38
C ASP A 45 31.43 1.74 41.43
N THR A 46 31.91 2.89 40.91
CA THR A 46 32.81 3.86 41.60
C THR A 46 33.62 4.69 40.58
N GLU A 47 33.12 5.91 40.32
CA GLU A 47 33.85 7.20 40.20
C GLU A 47 35.07 7.37 39.27
N ASN A 48 35.05 8.40 38.42
CA ASN A 48 35.69 9.71 38.71
C ASN A 48 35.38 10.77 37.61
N ASN A 49 34.88 11.94 38.04
CA ASN A 49 35.17 13.35 37.62
C ASN A 49 35.37 13.76 36.13
N ASP A 50 35.05 15.00 35.69
CA ASP A 50 34.74 16.27 36.40
C ASP A 50 33.91 17.27 35.55
N ASP A 51 33.49 18.40 36.15
CA ASP A 51 33.01 19.69 35.55
C ASP A 51 31.75 19.74 34.61
N ASN A 52 30.84 20.74 34.62
CA ASN A 52 30.48 21.85 35.56
C ASN A 52 29.15 22.55 35.10
N SER A 53 28.52 23.40 35.95
CA SER A 53 27.42 24.39 35.72
C SER A 53 26.03 23.83 35.27
N ASP A 54 24.87 24.04 35.91
CA ASP A 54 24.15 25.18 36.58
C ASP A 54 22.94 25.65 35.71
N THR A 55 21.74 26.06 36.18
CA THR A 55 21.24 26.60 37.48
C THR A 55 19.76 26.25 37.77
N CYS A 56 19.34 26.25 39.06
CA CYS A 56 18.00 26.56 39.69
C CYS A 56 16.68 25.90 39.16
N ASN A 57 15.71 25.36 39.94
CA ASN A 57 15.19 25.55 41.32
C ASN A 57 14.38 26.87 41.49
N VAL A 58 13.20 27.03 42.13
CA VAL A 58 12.39 26.33 43.19
C VAL A 58 10.86 26.54 42.87
N SER A 59 9.75 26.26 43.60
CA SER A 59 9.36 25.77 44.96
C SER A 59 7.85 25.36 45.02
N ALA A 60 7.38 24.91 46.21
CA ALA A 60 6.00 24.97 46.79
C ALA A 60 4.81 24.31 46.03
N SER A 61 4.28 23.16 46.50
CA SER A 61 3.09 22.98 47.39
C SER A 61 1.73 22.94 46.62
N ASP A 62 0.63 22.32 47.09
CA ASP A 62 0.22 21.93 48.46
C ASP A 62 -0.84 20.79 48.49
N SER A 63 -1.14 20.22 49.68
CA SER A 63 -2.40 19.55 50.12
C SER A 63 -2.95 18.34 49.29
N GLU A 64 -2.76 17.08 49.72
CA GLU A 64 -3.71 16.22 50.50
C GLU A 64 -4.68 15.38 49.60
N ASP A 65 -5.34 14.29 50.03
CA ASP A 65 -5.47 13.64 51.35
C ASP A 65 -5.65 12.09 51.26
N ASN A 66 -5.39 11.40 52.38
CA ASN A 66 -6.02 10.17 52.94
C ASN A 66 -6.32 8.90 52.07
N SER A 67 -6.25 7.67 52.60
CA SER A 67 -5.87 7.18 53.95
C SER A 67 -5.48 5.68 53.95
N ASP A 68 -4.68 5.26 54.93
CA ASP A 68 -4.88 4.11 55.87
C ASP A 68 -5.48 2.75 55.40
N ASP A 69 -5.01 1.58 55.90
CA ASP A 69 -3.97 1.35 56.92
C ASP A 69 -3.32 -0.06 56.89
N ASN A 70 -2.14 -0.16 57.53
CA ASN A 70 -1.61 -1.19 58.46
C ASN A 70 -2.09 -2.69 58.43
N LYS A 71 -1.32 -3.70 58.89
CA LYS A 71 -0.06 -3.75 59.67
C LYS A 71 0.61 -5.15 59.65
N SER A 72 1.92 -5.19 59.98
CA SER A 72 2.67 -6.11 60.90
C SER A 72 2.28 -7.61 61.04
N ASP A 73 3.19 -8.58 61.24
CA ASP A 73 4.67 -8.53 61.31
C ASP A 73 5.37 -9.91 61.34
N GLU A 74 6.72 -9.85 61.31
CA GLU A 74 7.71 -10.69 62.02
C GLU A 74 7.65 -12.25 62.09
N LYS A 75 8.74 -12.87 61.56
CA LYS A 75 9.68 -13.83 62.25
C LYS A 75 9.17 -15.24 62.68
N ILE A 76 10.00 -16.27 62.97
CA ILE A 76 11.44 -16.53 62.70
C ILE A 76 11.72 -18.05 62.55
N HIS A 77 12.63 -18.40 61.62
CA HIS A 77 13.38 -19.66 61.50
C HIS A 77 12.66 -21.00 61.83
N PRO A 78 13.34 -22.10 62.27
CA PRO A 78 13.56 -23.21 61.34
C PRO A 78 13.05 -24.57 61.86
N HIS A 79 13.10 -25.62 61.04
CA HIS A 79 13.87 -26.82 61.37
C HIS A 79 14.00 -27.80 60.17
N ASN A 80 15.14 -28.49 60.12
CA ASN A 80 15.45 -29.55 59.15
C ASN A 80 15.14 -30.92 59.77
N THR A 81 14.11 -31.61 59.28
CA THR A 81 13.92 -33.06 59.49
C THR A 81 13.42 -33.73 58.21
N LYS A 82 13.88 -34.97 57.98
CA LYS A 82 13.47 -35.81 56.84
C LYS A 82 12.35 -36.74 57.29
N SER A 83 11.26 -36.87 56.53
CA SER A 83 10.20 -37.84 56.81
C SER A 83 9.67 -38.55 55.55
N VAL A 84 9.87 -39.87 55.57
CA VAL A 84 9.08 -40.98 54.97
C VAL A 84 8.20 -40.68 53.73
N HIS A 85 8.49 -41.39 52.64
CA HIS A 85 7.68 -41.43 51.43
C HIS A 85 6.41 -42.28 51.61
N ASN A 86 5.23 -41.64 51.57
CA ASN A 86 3.93 -42.30 51.47
C ASN A 86 3.35 -42.14 50.05
N PRO A 87 2.69 -43.17 49.47
CA PRO A 87 2.14 -43.10 48.12
C PRO A 87 0.94 -42.14 48.04
N LYS A 88 0.93 -41.26 47.04
CA LYS A 88 -0.19 -40.35 46.76
C LYS A 88 -1.27 -41.06 45.94
N ILE A 89 -2.44 -41.29 46.53
CA ILE A 89 -3.62 -41.78 45.82
C ILE A 89 -4.28 -40.59 45.10
N ILE A 90 -4.17 -40.56 43.77
CA ILE A 90 -4.93 -39.60 42.95
C ILE A 90 -6.33 -40.17 42.74
N LYS A 91 -7.33 -39.55 43.37
CA LYS A 91 -8.72 -39.69 42.96
C LYS A 91 -8.97 -38.77 41.77
N PHE A 92 -9.56 -39.29 40.70
CA PHE A 92 -10.15 -38.46 39.66
C PHE A 92 -11.52 -37.99 40.15
N ASP A 93 -11.51 -37.02 41.07
CA ASP A 93 -12.73 -36.32 41.46
C ASP A 93 -13.35 -35.68 40.20
N GLN A 94 -14.67 -35.76 40.10
CA GLN A 94 -15.39 -35.75 38.83
C GLN A 94 -15.62 -34.32 38.31
N LEU A 95 -14.51 -33.63 37.98
CA LEU A 95 -14.43 -32.26 37.44
C LEU A 95 -14.93 -32.18 35.98
N MET A 96 -16.17 -32.60 35.78
CA MET A 96 -17.01 -32.42 34.61
C MET A 96 -18.43 -31.98 35.03
N MET A 97 -18.56 -31.32 36.19
CA MET A 97 -19.80 -30.76 36.73
C MET A 97 -19.55 -29.42 37.44
N ASP A 98 -19.24 -28.37 36.67
CA ASP A 98 -19.47 -26.98 37.12
C ASP A 98 -20.99 -26.72 37.08
N ASP A 99 -21.69 -27.12 38.15
CA ASP A 99 -23.16 -27.19 38.17
C ASP A 99 -23.81 -25.81 38.33
N SER A 100 -23.87 -25.05 37.24
CA SER A 100 -24.54 -23.75 37.16
C SER A 100 -25.41 -23.61 35.89
N LEU A 101 -26.62 -24.20 35.98
CA LEU A 101 -27.77 -24.02 35.09
C LEU A 101 -27.66 -24.57 33.65
N ASN A 102 -27.88 -25.88 33.54
CA ASN A 102 -28.83 -26.49 32.57
C ASN A 102 -28.72 -26.03 31.10
N LYS A 103 -27.50 -25.92 30.56
CA LYS A 103 -27.25 -25.65 29.14
C LYS A 103 -26.17 -26.61 28.62
N PRO A 104 -26.42 -27.39 27.55
CA PRO A 104 -25.40 -28.27 27.00
C PRO A 104 -24.19 -27.47 26.53
N THR A 105 -22.99 -28.01 26.75
CA THR A 105 -21.73 -27.38 26.37
C THR A 105 -21.74 -27.02 24.88
N LYS A 106 -21.46 -25.75 24.57
CA LYS A 106 -21.55 -25.23 23.20
C LYS A 106 -20.37 -25.73 22.37
N ILE A 107 -20.54 -26.92 21.80
CA ILE A 107 -19.66 -27.56 20.81
C ILE A 107 -19.17 -26.51 19.80
N SER A 108 -17.85 -26.43 19.57
CA SER A 108 -17.28 -25.37 18.73
C SER A 108 -17.82 -25.42 17.29
N LYS A 109 -17.80 -24.29 16.58
CA LYS A 109 -18.22 -24.24 15.16
C LYS A 109 -17.36 -25.14 14.25
N ALA A 110 -16.17 -25.57 14.68
CA ALA A 110 -15.34 -26.53 13.97
C ALA A 110 -15.81 -27.98 14.25
N ASP A 111 -16.05 -28.32 15.50
CA ASP A 111 -16.44 -29.68 15.90
C ASP A 111 -17.89 -29.99 15.49
N LEU A 112 -18.78 -29.00 15.53
CA LEU A 112 -20.15 -29.15 15.04
C LEU A 112 -20.21 -29.30 13.51
N LYS A 113 -19.21 -28.81 12.77
CA LYS A 113 -19.01 -29.15 11.35
C LYS A 113 -18.43 -30.56 11.18
N LEU A 114 -17.51 -30.99 12.04
CA LEU A 114 -16.92 -32.32 11.99
C LEU A 114 -17.96 -33.41 12.24
N LEU A 115 -18.75 -33.28 13.32
CA LEU A 115 -19.86 -34.18 13.67
C LEU A 115 -20.91 -34.25 12.54
N LYS A 116 -21.26 -33.11 11.94
CA LYS A 116 -22.18 -33.06 10.78
C LYS A 116 -21.56 -33.54 9.46
N SER A 117 -20.25 -33.80 9.40
CA SER A 117 -19.59 -34.25 8.16
C SER A 117 -19.66 -35.76 7.90
N GLY A 118 -20.20 -36.55 8.86
CA GLY A 118 -20.35 -38.00 8.73
C GLY A 118 -19.04 -38.79 8.73
N LYS A 119 -17.91 -38.14 9.00
CA LYS A 119 -16.58 -38.75 9.02
C LYS A 119 -16.22 -39.16 10.45
N SER A 120 -15.81 -40.41 10.64
CA SER A 120 -15.35 -40.92 11.93
C SER A 120 -14.13 -40.14 12.42
N THR A 121 -14.05 -39.93 13.73
CA THR A 121 -12.97 -39.18 14.40
C THR A 121 -11.70 -40.01 14.65
N ILE A 122 -11.64 -41.22 14.10
CA ILE A 122 -10.60 -42.23 14.39
C ILE A 122 -9.24 -41.80 13.80
N ASP A 123 -9.22 -41.32 12.56
CA ASP A 123 -7.98 -40.93 11.87
C ASP A 123 -7.61 -39.45 12.10
N ARG A 124 -7.18 -39.14 13.32
CA ARG A 124 -6.50 -37.86 13.64
C ARG A 124 -5.16 -37.99 14.36
N GLY A 125 -4.59 -39.19 14.37
CA GLY A 125 -3.15 -39.37 14.52
C GLY A 125 -2.45 -39.18 13.17
N THR A 126 -1.53 -38.20 13.07
CA THR A 126 -0.67 -37.90 11.90
C THR A 126 -1.37 -37.28 10.66
N ILE A 127 -0.63 -37.17 9.55
CA ILE A 127 -1.01 -36.54 8.25
C ILE A 127 -1.36 -35.04 8.30
N LYS A 128 -0.37 -34.22 8.68
CA LYS A 128 -0.27 -32.80 8.26
C LYS A 128 1.16 -32.43 7.80
N LYS A 129 1.72 -33.19 6.85
CA LYS A 129 2.93 -32.83 6.09
C LYS A 129 2.81 -33.32 4.64
N GLY A 130 3.26 -32.49 3.69
CA GLY A 130 3.71 -32.96 2.36
C GLY A 130 2.71 -33.01 1.20
N PHE A 131 2.14 -31.87 0.77
CA PHE A 131 1.56 -31.73 -0.58
C PHE A 131 1.99 -30.42 -1.27
N SER A 132 3.28 -30.35 -1.62
CA SER A 132 3.83 -29.25 -2.45
C SER A 132 5.07 -29.64 -3.29
N LYS A 133 5.29 -30.94 -3.57
CA LYS A 133 6.22 -31.35 -4.64
C LYS A 133 5.58 -31.11 -6.01
N LYS A 134 5.61 -29.86 -6.47
CA LYS A 134 5.40 -29.51 -7.88
C LYS A 134 6.75 -29.57 -8.62
N ASN A 135 6.71 -29.90 -9.91
CA ASN A 135 7.86 -30.40 -10.66
C ASN A 135 9.03 -29.41 -10.78
N HIS A 136 10.25 -29.94 -10.72
CA HIS A 136 11.49 -29.18 -10.84
C HIS A 136 11.89 -29.00 -12.33
N ARG A 137 11.09 -28.25 -13.10
CA ARG A 137 11.37 -27.98 -14.52
C ARG A 137 11.03 -26.58 -15.06
N ASP A 138 10.50 -25.70 -14.22
CA ASP A 138 10.09 -24.34 -14.59
C ASP A 138 11.01 -23.32 -13.90
N ASN A 139 12.18 -23.03 -14.50
CA ASN A 139 13.20 -22.13 -13.95
C ASN A 139 13.43 -20.84 -14.77
N GLU A 140 12.75 -20.66 -15.90
CA GLU A 140 12.79 -19.43 -16.70
C GLU A 140 11.51 -18.57 -16.56
N SER A 141 10.39 -19.16 -16.13
CA SER A 141 9.11 -18.43 -15.93
C SER A 141 8.95 -17.80 -14.54
N ARG A 142 9.64 -18.33 -13.51
CA ARG A 142 9.50 -17.82 -12.13
C ARG A 142 9.95 -16.38 -11.96
N SER A 143 10.95 -15.93 -12.72
CA SER A 143 11.39 -14.54 -12.65
C SER A 143 10.30 -13.58 -13.11
N ASP A 144 9.50 -13.93 -14.11
CA ASP A 144 8.39 -13.06 -14.57
C ASP A 144 7.22 -13.08 -13.57
N ASP A 145 6.87 -14.25 -13.02
CA ASP A 145 5.86 -14.35 -11.94
C ASP A 145 6.29 -13.52 -10.70
N GLU A 146 7.54 -13.64 -10.26
CA GLU A 146 8.07 -12.92 -9.10
C GLU A 146 8.18 -11.40 -9.38
N ASN A 147 8.64 -11.00 -10.57
CA ASN A 147 8.64 -9.60 -11.02
C ASN A 147 7.23 -8.99 -11.12
N GLU A 148 6.22 -9.74 -11.58
CA GLU A 148 4.84 -9.23 -11.65
C GLU A 148 4.26 -9.08 -10.24
N ASN A 149 4.49 -10.02 -9.33
CA ASN A 149 4.10 -9.89 -7.92
C ASN A 149 4.81 -8.70 -7.23
N GLU A 150 6.11 -8.48 -7.45
CA GLU A 150 6.82 -7.30 -6.95
C GLU A 150 6.25 -6.01 -7.55
N MET A 151 6.00 -5.99 -8.86
CA MET A 151 5.42 -4.82 -9.52
C MET A 151 3.98 -4.54 -9.06
N GLU A 152 3.18 -5.56 -8.73
CA GLU A 152 1.88 -5.38 -8.08
C GLU A 152 2.02 -4.85 -6.65
N ASN A 153 2.99 -5.33 -5.86
CA ASN A 153 3.26 -4.76 -4.54
C ASN A 153 3.67 -3.27 -4.64
N LEU A 154 4.54 -2.90 -5.58
CA LEU A 154 4.91 -1.50 -5.84
C LEU A 154 3.74 -0.66 -6.44
N ARG A 155 2.75 -1.30 -7.08
CA ARG A 155 1.47 -0.68 -7.51
C ARG A 155 0.43 -0.61 -6.38
N ASN A 156 0.61 -1.33 -5.30
CA ASN A 156 -0.25 -1.32 -4.12
C ASN A 156 0.35 -0.47 -2.98
N ASP A 157 1.65 -0.18 -3.00
CA ASP A 157 2.29 0.80 -2.12
C ASP A 157 1.80 2.23 -2.43
N ILE A 158 0.92 2.71 -1.56
CA ILE A 158 0.34 4.05 -1.61
C ILE A 158 1.38 5.12 -1.21
N GLU A 159 2.32 4.79 -0.32
CA GLU A 159 3.32 5.75 0.19
C GLU A 159 4.35 6.07 -0.89
N LEU A 160 4.97 5.03 -1.46
CA LEU A 160 5.92 5.15 -2.57
C LEU A 160 5.27 5.86 -3.76
N GLN A 161 4.02 5.54 -4.07
CA GLN A 161 3.30 6.22 -5.14
C GLN A 161 3.04 7.69 -4.87
N ASN A 162 2.61 8.06 -3.66
CA ASN A 162 2.40 9.46 -3.30
C ASN A 162 3.73 10.21 -3.34
N PHE A 163 4.80 9.64 -2.78
CA PHE A 163 6.16 10.17 -2.85
C PHE A 163 6.63 10.39 -4.29
N ILE A 164 6.48 9.41 -5.20
CA ILE A 164 6.86 9.56 -6.61
C ILE A 164 6.05 10.70 -7.27
N LYS A 165 4.73 10.76 -7.04
CA LYS A 165 3.83 11.79 -7.59
C LYS A 165 4.13 13.20 -7.04
N GLU A 166 4.59 13.29 -5.79
CA GLU A 166 4.80 14.54 -5.04
C GLU A 166 6.26 15.00 -4.98
N SER A 167 7.22 14.14 -5.34
CA SER A 167 8.66 14.40 -5.42
C SER A 167 9.03 15.79 -5.99
N HIS A 168 8.44 16.14 -7.13
CA HIS A 168 8.67 17.41 -7.83
C HIS A 168 8.08 18.62 -7.09
N LEU A 169 7.03 18.40 -6.28
CA LEU A 169 6.44 19.42 -5.41
C LEU A 169 7.28 19.59 -4.14
N LEU A 170 7.68 18.48 -3.50
CA LEU A 170 8.56 18.49 -2.32
C LEU A 170 9.88 19.21 -2.64
N SER A 171 10.61 18.76 -3.66
CA SER A 171 11.86 19.39 -4.12
C SER A 171 11.67 20.87 -4.53
N ALA A 172 10.55 21.21 -5.17
CA ALA A 172 10.26 22.59 -5.57
C ALA A 172 10.14 23.59 -4.41
N PHE A 173 9.80 23.13 -3.20
CA PHE A 173 9.68 23.97 -2.01
C PHE A 173 10.82 23.75 -1.00
N SER A 174 11.37 22.54 -0.91
CA SER A 174 12.56 22.19 -0.10
C SER A 174 13.74 23.13 -0.38
N ASN A 175 14.07 23.36 -1.66
CA ASN A 175 15.17 24.23 -2.11
C ASN A 175 14.93 25.75 -1.86
N ARG A 176 14.10 26.14 -0.88
CA ARG A 176 13.75 27.55 -0.62
C ARG A 176 13.74 27.98 0.85
N GLY A 177 14.12 27.11 1.79
CA GLY A 177 14.47 27.53 3.16
C GLY A 177 14.30 26.44 4.22
N GLY A 178 15.36 26.22 5.00
CA GLY A 178 15.38 25.35 6.19
C GLY A 178 15.84 23.91 5.91
N ASN A 179 16.53 23.31 6.88
CA ASN A 179 17.18 21.99 6.76
C ASN A 179 16.21 20.78 6.78
N GLY A 180 14.90 21.00 6.79
CA GLY A 180 13.87 19.94 6.71
C GLY A 180 13.74 19.30 5.32
N ALA A 181 14.82 19.29 4.54
CA ALA A 181 14.80 19.11 3.08
C ALA A 181 14.32 17.74 2.59
N ASN A 182 14.41 16.72 3.44
CA ASN A 182 14.14 15.31 3.13
C ASN A 182 12.82 14.79 3.72
N SER A 183 12.06 15.64 4.42
CA SER A 183 10.81 15.25 5.09
C SER A 183 9.71 14.90 4.09
N PHE A 184 9.33 13.63 4.03
CA PHE A 184 8.33 13.10 3.09
C PHE A 184 7.09 12.52 3.78
N ARG A 185 7.09 12.45 5.11
CA ARG A 185 5.96 11.98 5.93
C ARG A 185 4.98 13.12 6.19
N ASP A 186 3.68 12.83 6.21
CA ASP A 186 2.62 13.86 6.23
C ASP A 186 2.62 14.76 7.46
N ASP A 187 3.17 14.29 8.57
CA ASP A 187 3.27 15.02 9.83
C ASP A 187 4.51 15.93 9.89
N GLU A 188 5.57 15.57 9.17
CA GLU A 188 6.78 16.37 8.98
C GLU A 188 6.59 17.44 7.88
N ILE A 189 5.80 17.14 6.84
CA ILE A 189 5.49 18.08 5.76
C ILE A 189 4.60 19.20 6.31
N THR A 190 5.12 20.43 6.37
CA THR A 190 4.41 21.58 6.95
C THR A 190 3.91 22.61 5.92
N GLY A 191 2.97 23.45 6.37
CA GLY A 191 2.54 24.68 5.70
C GLY A 191 2.11 24.53 4.23
N LYS A 192 2.73 25.36 3.37
CA LYS A 192 2.38 25.48 1.93
C LYS A 192 2.64 24.20 1.13
N VAL A 193 3.52 23.31 1.62
CA VAL A 193 3.78 22.02 0.99
C VAL A 193 2.64 21.06 1.34
N ARG A 194 2.29 20.93 2.63
CA ARG A 194 1.19 20.07 3.13
C ARG A 194 -0.14 20.37 2.45
N MET A 195 -0.47 21.66 2.31
CA MET A 195 -1.68 22.11 1.62
C MET A 195 -1.74 21.60 0.17
N LYS A 196 -0.60 21.60 -0.54
CA LYS A 196 -0.51 21.22 -1.96
C LYS A 196 -0.38 19.73 -2.20
N THR A 197 0.29 18.98 -1.31
CA THR A 197 0.31 17.51 -1.37
C THR A 197 -1.10 16.98 -1.12
N LEU A 198 -1.77 17.45 -0.07
CA LEU A 198 -3.16 17.11 0.24
C LEU A 198 -4.11 17.43 -0.93
N GLU A 199 -4.01 18.64 -1.51
CA GLU A 199 -4.78 19.02 -2.71
C GLU A 199 -4.49 18.09 -3.91
N GLN A 200 -3.23 17.73 -4.15
CA GLN A 200 -2.85 16.82 -5.23
C GLN A 200 -3.40 15.40 -5.00
N ARG A 201 -3.42 14.90 -3.76
CA ARG A 201 -3.99 13.58 -3.41
C ARG A 201 -5.51 13.58 -3.54
N LEU A 202 -6.21 14.56 -2.96
CA LEU A 202 -7.66 14.71 -3.13
C LEU A 202 -8.05 14.79 -4.61
N LYS A 203 -7.30 15.55 -5.41
CA LYS A 203 -7.51 15.62 -6.85
C LYS A 203 -7.29 14.26 -7.54
N THR A 204 -6.22 13.55 -7.19
CA THR A 204 -5.94 12.20 -7.74
C THR A 204 -7.05 11.21 -7.40
N ILE A 205 -7.56 11.23 -6.17
CA ILE A 205 -8.69 10.40 -5.72
C ILE A 205 -9.97 10.77 -6.50
N GLN A 206 -10.27 12.06 -6.68
CA GLN A 206 -11.43 12.53 -7.45
C GLN A 206 -11.31 12.23 -8.95
N ASP A 207 -10.12 12.31 -9.53
CA ASP A 207 -9.89 12.00 -10.94
C ASP A 207 -9.92 10.47 -11.20
N ASN A 208 -9.57 9.63 -10.22
CA ASN A 208 -9.62 8.17 -10.34
C ASN A 208 -11.00 7.57 -9.99
N ASN A 209 -11.80 8.21 -9.13
CA ASN A 209 -13.08 7.65 -8.68
C ASN A 209 -14.17 7.77 -9.77
N HIS A 210 -14.45 6.67 -10.46
CA HIS A 210 -15.46 6.57 -11.52
C HIS A 210 -16.90 6.86 -11.07
N ASN A 211 -17.21 6.73 -9.77
CA ASN A 211 -18.54 7.00 -9.21
C ASN A 211 -18.78 8.51 -9.00
N VAL A 212 -17.74 9.35 -9.08
CA VAL A 212 -17.86 10.81 -9.03
C VAL A 212 -18.43 11.31 -10.35
N SER A 213 -19.66 11.84 -10.31
CA SER A 213 -20.33 12.34 -11.53
C SER A 213 -19.46 13.33 -12.32
N ASN A 214 -19.51 13.23 -13.65
CA ASN A 214 -18.76 14.13 -14.56
C ASN A 214 -19.03 15.62 -14.27
N ARG A 215 -20.21 15.96 -13.74
CA ARG A 215 -20.56 17.33 -13.30
C ARG A 215 -19.70 17.81 -12.14
N TYR A 216 -19.39 16.93 -11.17
CA TYR A 216 -18.49 17.24 -10.04
C TYR A 216 -17.03 17.26 -10.50
N LYS A 217 -16.59 16.28 -11.29
CA LYS A 217 -15.22 16.22 -11.85
C LYS A 217 -14.87 17.41 -12.75
N SER A 218 -15.87 17.99 -13.42
CA SER A 218 -15.75 19.25 -14.15
C SER A 218 -15.58 20.46 -13.21
N LYS A 219 -16.30 20.48 -12.07
CA LYS A 219 -16.15 21.52 -11.03
C LYS A 219 -14.77 21.50 -10.35
N SER A 220 -14.26 20.33 -9.95
CA SER A 220 -12.92 20.22 -9.32
C SER A 220 -11.74 20.47 -10.27
N ASN A 221 -12.00 20.47 -11.58
CA ASN A 221 -11.05 20.86 -12.63
C ASN A 221 -11.27 22.29 -13.16
N THR A 222 -12.02 23.14 -12.45
CA THR A 222 -12.14 24.57 -12.80
C THR A 222 -10.82 25.32 -12.64
N LEU A 223 -10.65 26.37 -13.45
CA LEU A 223 -9.48 27.24 -13.42
C LEU A 223 -9.78 28.55 -12.66
N GLU A 224 -8.79 29.07 -11.97
CA GLU A 224 -8.83 30.39 -11.33
C GLU A 224 -9.27 31.47 -12.33
N SER A 225 -10.28 32.26 -11.98
CA SER A 225 -10.82 33.31 -12.84
C SER A 225 -9.76 34.38 -13.09
N MET A 226 -9.40 34.60 -14.35
CA MET A 226 -8.28 35.44 -14.76
C MET A 226 -8.67 36.21 -16.04
N PRO A 227 -8.38 37.52 -16.14
CA PRO A 227 -8.62 38.30 -17.36
C PRO A 227 -7.95 37.67 -18.58
N MET A 228 -8.62 37.70 -19.73
CA MET A 228 -8.20 36.95 -20.93
C MET A 228 -6.77 37.30 -21.37
N ASN A 229 -6.40 38.58 -21.34
CA ASN A 229 -5.09 39.06 -21.75
C ASN A 229 -3.98 38.60 -20.77
N VAL A 230 -4.27 38.62 -19.47
CA VAL A 230 -3.36 38.09 -18.42
C VAL A 230 -3.16 36.59 -18.60
N ARG A 231 -4.25 35.81 -18.76
CA ARG A 231 -4.16 34.36 -18.97
C ARG A 231 -3.39 34.01 -20.25
N LYS A 232 -3.63 34.72 -21.36
CA LYS A 232 -2.85 34.58 -22.62
C LYS A 232 -1.36 34.89 -22.41
N GLY A 233 -1.03 35.96 -21.71
CA GLY A 233 0.35 36.33 -21.37
C GLY A 233 1.05 35.30 -20.47
N MET A 234 0.33 34.74 -19.48
CA MET A 234 0.83 33.67 -18.62
C MET A 234 1.08 32.37 -19.40
N VAL A 235 0.20 31.99 -20.33
CA VAL A 235 0.39 30.85 -21.23
C VAL A 235 1.63 31.05 -22.10
N LYS A 236 1.72 32.17 -22.84
CA LYS A 236 2.87 32.46 -23.71
C LYS A 236 4.17 32.42 -22.92
N LYS A 237 4.26 33.19 -21.83
CA LYS A 237 5.45 33.23 -20.96
C LYS A 237 5.73 31.90 -20.26
N HIS A 238 4.82 30.91 -20.27
CA HIS A 238 5.12 29.55 -19.81
C HIS A 238 5.67 28.67 -20.94
N LEU A 239 5.06 28.71 -22.12
CA LEU A 239 5.60 28.07 -23.34
C LEU A 239 7.02 28.57 -23.62
N ASP A 240 7.26 29.89 -23.63
CA ASP A 240 8.60 30.48 -23.80
C ASP A 240 9.66 29.95 -22.78
N ARG A 241 9.23 29.40 -21.64
CA ARG A 241 10.09 28.75 -20.63
C ARG A 241 10.23 27.24 -20.84
N ILE A 242 9.18 26.57 -21.32
CA ILE A 242 9.24 25.15 -21.69
C ILE A 242 10.14 25.00 -22.92
N ASP A 243 9.92 25.79 -23.95
CA ASP A 243 10.72 25.79 -25.19
C ASP A 243 12.21 26.02 -24.91
N LYS A 244 12.55 26.94 -24.00
CA LYS A 244 13.94 27.18 -23.58
C LYS A 244 14.53 26.02 -22.80
N TYR A 245 13.75 25.38 -21.93
CA TYR A 245 14.19 24.20 -21.18
C TYR A 245 14.37 22.96 -22.08
N GLU A 246 13.45 22.73 -23.03
CA GLU A 246 13.55 21.62 -23.99
C GLU A 246 14.67 21.85 -25.01
N LYS A 247 14.91 23.08 -25.46
CA LYS A 247 16.08 23.44 -26.29
C LYS A 247 17.40 23.22 -25.55
N PHE A 248 17.55 23.81 -24.36
CA PHE A 248 18.75 23.65 -23.53
C PHE A 248 19.04 22.16 -23.26
N ALA A 249 18.02 21.37 -22.90
CA ALA A 249 18.20 19.94 -22.69
C ALA A 249 18.65 19.22 -23.97
N LYS A 250 18.03 19.50 -25.12
CA LYS A 250 18.42 18.93 -26.42
C LYS A 250 19.86 19.33 -26.82
N GLU A 251 20.24 20.58 -26.61
CA GLU A 251 21.56 21.14 -26.91
C GLU A 251 22.66 20.52 -26.03
N ASN A 252 22.34 20.17 -24.77
CA ASN A 252 23.25 19.52 -23.83
C ASN A 252 23.12 17.97 -23.81
N GLY A 253 22.38 17.36 -24.75
CA GLY A 253 22.18 15.91 -24.81
C GLY A 253 21.34 15.29 -23.66
N ILE A 254 20.69 16.11 -22.83
CA ILE A 254 19.92 15.69 -21.65
C ILE A 254 18.58 15.10 -22.10
N VAL A 255 18.36 13.81 -21.79
CA VAL A 255 17.10 13.11 -22.08
C VAL A 255 15.99 13.56 -21.14
N LEU A 256 14.97 14.23 -21.68
CA LEU A 256 13.78 14.61 -20.93
C LEU A 256 12.69 13.54 -20.99
N SER A 257 11.87 13.47 -19.92
CA SER A 257 10.67 12.63 -19.87
C SER A 257 9.67 12.96 -20.99
N LYS A 258 8.90 11.97 -21.43
CA LYS A 258 7.85 12.17 -22.46
C LYS A 258 6.63 12.86 -21.84
N ASN A 259 6.14 13.93 -22.47
CA ASN A 259 4.92 14.61 -22.02
C ASN A 259 3.71 13.68 -22.21
N GLY A 260 3.01 13.32 -21.12
CA GLY A 260 1.91 12.34 -21.14
C GLY A 260 0.65 12.73 -21.93
N LYS A 261 0.60 13.93 -22.53
CA LYS A 261 -0.42 14.38 -23.48
C LYS A 261 0.23 15.25 -24.56
N LYS A 262 -0.17 15.06 -25.83
CA LYS A 262 0.43 15.75 -26.99
C LYS A 262 0.29 17.28 -26.99
N ASP A 263 -0.82 17.81 -26.46
CA ASP A 263 -1.06 19.27 -26.27
C ASP A 263 -1.05 19.65 -24.77
N GLY A 264 -0.33 18.86 -23.96
CA GLY A 264 -0.10 19.11 -22.53
C GLY A 264 1.16 19.95 -22.31
N PHE A 265 1.11 20.90 -21.38
CA PHE A 265 2.30 21.65 -20.98
C PHE A 265 3.25 20.73 -20.21
N ARG A 266 4.55 20.74 -20.55
CA ARG A 266 5.57 20.09 -19.72
C ARG A 266 5.54 20.67 -18.31
N LYS A 267 5.45 19.80 -17.30
CA LYS A 267 5.67 20.19 -15.91
C LYS A 267 7.17 20.41 -15.69
N ILE A 268 7.56 21.65 -15.45
CA ILE A 268 8.92 22.06 -15.06
C ILE A 268 8.89 22.71 -13.67
N ASP A 269 10.04 22.94 -13.03
CA ASP A 269 10.17 23.67 -11.75
C ASP A 269 9.20 24.85 -11.59
N THR A 270 9.18 25.74 -12.59
CA THR A 270 8.38 26.96 -12.53
C THR A 270 6.88 26.72 -12.63
N THR A 271 6.45 25.52 -13.03
CA THR A 271 5.07 25.05 -13.00
C THR A 271 4.63 24.78 -11.55
N TYR A 272 5.43 24.03 -10.78
CA TYR A 272 5.17 23.70 -9.37
C TYR A 272 5.35 24.92 -8.46
N LYS A 273 6.51 25.60 -8.59
CA LYS A 273 6.90 26.77 -7.77
C LYS A 273 5.93 27.95 -7.89
N LYS A 274 5.21 28.10 -9.02
CA LYS A 274 4.27 29.23 -9.27
C LYS A 274 2.80 28.82 -9.38
N ASP A 275 2.46 27.58 -9.03
CA ASP A 275 1.09 27.01 -9.07
C ASP A 275 0.34 27.20 -10.39
N ILE A 276 1.07 27.27 -11.51
CA ILE A 276 0.55 27.90 -12.73
C ILE A 276 -0.61 27.10 -13.35
N GLN A 277 -0.67 25.79 -13.09
CA GLN A 277 -1.72 24.87 -13.57
C GLN A 277 -3.13 25.31 -13.13
N LYS A 278 -3.30 25.96 -11.98
CA LYS A 278 -4.60 26.49 -11.54
C LYS A 278 -5.11 27.64 -12.41
N ARG A 279 -4.20 28.42 -13.00
CA ARG A 279 -4.50 29.64 -13.77
C ARG A 279 -4.64 29.40 -15.27
N ILE A 280 -3.84 28.48 -15.81
CA ILE A 280 -3.75 28.21 -17.26
C ILE A 280 -4.12 26.77 -17.66
N GLY A 281 -4.35 25.87 -16.70
CA GLY A 281 -4.58 24.45 -16.94
C GLY A 281 -3.29 23.63 -17.13
N SER A 282 -3.46 22.34 -17.43
CA SER A 282 -2.38 21.38 -17.71
C SER A 282 -2.05 21.25 -19.21
N GLY A 283 -2.73 21.98 -20.07
CA GLY A 283 -2.54 21.98 -21.52
C GLY A 283 -3.46 22.97 -22.22
N SER A 284 -3.34 23.06 -23.54
CA SER A 284 -4.25 23.85 -24.38
C SER A 284 -5.57 23.08 -24.53
N ASN A 285 -6.60 23.45 -23.76
CA ASN A 285 -7.95 22.83 -23.83
C ASN A 285 -8.73 23.20 -25.12
N ARG A 286 -8.03 23.41 -26.25
CA ARG A 286 -8.63 23.54 -27.57
C ARG A 286 -8.89 22.13 -28.09
N ASN A 287 -10.16 21.72 -28.13
CA ASN A 287 -10.62 20.36 -28.46
C ASN A 287 -10.35 19.89 -29.92
N ILE A 288 -9.38 20.50 -30.62
CA ILE A 288 -8.98 20.27 -32.01
C ILE A 288 -8.62 18.80 -32.25
N GLY A 289 -7.95 18.15 -31.28
CA GLY A 289 -7.57 16.73 -31.38
C GLY A 289 -8.63 15.73 -30.92
N GLY A 290 -9.74 16.18 -30.32
CA GLY A 290 -10.79 15.31 -29.76
C GLY A 290 -12.08 15.25 -30.58
N SER A 291 -12.26 16.15 -31.54
CA SER A 291 -13.39 16.10 -32.46
C SER A 291 -13.05 15.21 -33.66
N ASN A 292 -13.81 14.13 -33.85
CA ASN A 292 -13.74 13.34 -35.09
C ASN A 292 -13.91 14.27 -36.30
N ARG A 293 -13.04 14.12 -37.31
CA ARG A 293 -13.12 14.91 -38.55
C ARG A 293 -14.54 14.80 -39.11
N ARG A 294 -15.25 15.93 -39.20
CA ARG A 294 -16.58 15.99 -39.82
C ARG A 294 -16.48 15.48 -41.25
N THR A 295 -16.95 14.27 -41.49
CA THR A 295 -17.18 13.76 -42.84
C THR A 295 -18.28 14.57 -43.49
N SER A 296 -18.13 14.90 -44.77
CA SER A 296 -19.21 15.47 -45.57
C SER A 296 -20.39 14.50 -45.68
N LEU A 297 -21.54 15.02 -46.14
CA LEU A 297 -22.71 14.19 -46.45
C LEU A 297 -22.32 13.05 -47.41
N LYS A 298 -22.69 11.81 -47.06
CA LYS A 298 -22.39 10.63 -47.87
C LYS A 298 -23.39 10.55 -49.03
N ILE A 299 -22.99 11.06 -50.20
CA ILE A 299 -23.82 11.10 -51.41
C ILE A 299 -24.07 9.69 -51.98
N ASN A 300 -23.00 8.91 -52.19
CA ASN A 300 -23.11 7.62 -52.88
C ASN A 300 -23.53 6.50 -51.90
N SER A 301 -24.67 5.87 -52.16
CA SER A 301 -25.15 4.68 -51.45
C SER A 301 -24.53 3.38 -51.96
N VAL A 302 -24.30 3.29 -53.28
CA VAL A 302 -23.75 2.12 -53.99
C VAL A 302 -22.23 2.15 -54.09
N GLY A 303 -21.61 0.97 -54.11
CA GLY A 303 -20.20 0.72 -54.37
C GLY A 303 -19.23 1.22 -53.29
N LYS A 304 -17.94 1.05 -53.59
CA LYS A 304 -16.84 1.64 -52.82
C LYS A 304 -16.17 2.73 -53.64
N SER A 305 -16.23 3.97 -53.17
CA SER A 305 -15.43 5.06 -53.73
C SER A 305 -13.96 4.86 -53.30
N THR A 306 -13.07 4.77 -54.28
CA THR A 306 -11.63 4.54 -54.08
C THR A 306 -10.81 5.56 -54.88
N ARG A 307 -9.49 5.59 -54.71
CA ARG A 307 -8.60 6.42 -55.53
C ARG A 307 -8.72 6.10 -57.04
N ASN A 308 -9.12 4.88 -57.38
CA ASN A 308 -9.28 4.41 -58.77
C ASN A 308 -10.73 4.57 -59.28
N GLY A 309 -11.56 5.37 -58.60
CA GLY A 309 -12.96 5.58 -58.94
C GLY A 309 -13.93 4.71 -58.14
N LEU A 310 -15.17 4.61 -58.63
CA LEU A 310 -16.27 3.89 -57.99
C LEU A 310 -16.24 2.40 -58.36
N ILE A 311 -15.91 1.54 -57.40
CA ILE A 311 -15.91 0.10 -57.59
C ILE A 311 -17.28 -0.46 -57.17
N LEU A 312 -18.09 -0.87 -58.14
CA LEU A 312 -19.34 -1.62 -57.94
C LEU A 312 -19.03 -3.12 -57.82
N SER A 313 -19.70 -3.82 -56.91
CA SER A 313 -19.51 -5.28 -56.78
C SER A 313 -20.36 -6.07 -57.80
N LYS A 314 -19.91 -7.27 -58.20
CA LYS A 314 -20.68 -8.12 -59.15
C LYS A 314 -22.09 -8.46 -58.64
N ALA A 315 -22.28 -8.58 -57.32
CA ALA A 315 -23.59 -8.80 -56.70
C ALA A 315 -24.48 -7.54 -56.74
N GLU A 316 -23.89 -6.37 -56.55
CA GLU A 316 -24.58 -5.08 -56.59
C GLU A 316 -25.01 -4.70 -58.01
N ILE A 317 -24.17 -5.00 -59.02
CA ILE A 317 -24.54 -4.90 -60.44
C ILE A 317 -25.72 -5.82 -60.76
N ARG A 318 -25.69 -7.09 -60.32
CA ARG A 318 -26.83 -8.03 -60.49
C ARG A 318 -28.10 -7.52 -59.82
N LYS A 319 -28.00 -7.00 -58.60
CA LYS A 319 -29.13 -6.45 -57.84
C LYS A 319 -29.78 -5.25 -58.53
N ILE A 320 -28.98 -4.32 -59.06
CA ILE A 320 -29.48 -3.13 -59.77
C ILE A 320 -30.06 -3.52 -61.14
N ASN A 321 -29.42 -4.46 -61.85
CA ASN A 321 -29.88 -4.95 -63.16
C ASN A 321 -31.06 -5.94 -63.06
N GLY A 322 -31.69 -6.10 -61.89
CA GLY A 322 -32.87 -6.93 -61.70
C GLY A 322 -32.65 -8.44 -61.83
N GLY A 323 -31.40 -8.91 -61.72
CA GLY A 323 -31.03 -10.31 -61.96
C GLY A 323 -31.61 -11.31 -60.94
N ASP A 324 -31.92 -10.85 -59.72
CA ASP A 324 -32.48 -11.69 -58.65
C ASP A 324 -34.02 -11.71 -58.66
N LYS A 325 -34.62 -12.02 -59.81
CA LYS A 325 -35.97 -12.61 -59.82
C LYS A 325 -35.84 -14.11 -59.51
N PHE A 326 -36.42 -14.54 -58.39
CA PHE A 326 -36.49 -15.93 -57.90
C PHE A 326 -35.20 -16.57 -57.34
N SER A 327 -34.90 -16.29 -56.07
CA SER A 327 -34.25 -17.27 -55.19
C SER A 327 -34.75 -17.19 -53.74
N ASN A 328 -36.04 -16.94 -53.54
CA ASN A 328 -36.67 -16.91 -52.21
C ASN A 328 -36.92 -18.34 -51.68
N GLY A 329 -35.83 -19.12 -51.55
CA GLY A 329 -35.79 -20.51 -51.13
C GLY A 329 -35.03 -20.66 -49.82
N GLY A 330 -35.71 -20.35 -48.71
CA GLY A 330 -35.10 -20.39 -47.37
C GLY A 330 -34.63 -21.80 -46.99
N SER A 331 -33.32 -21.99 -46.84
CA SER A 331 -32.71 -23.26 -46.42
C SER A 331 -32.92 -23.50 -44.92
N VAL A 332 -34.14 -23.92 -44.56
CA VAL A 332 -34.51 -24.33 -43.21
C VAL A 332 -33.62 -25.49 -42.76
N LYS A 333 -32.63 -25.18 -41.92
CA LYS A 333 -31.77 -26.18 -41.27
C LYS A 333 -32.59 -27.06 -40.34
N ARG A 334 -33.10 -28.19 -40.85
CA ARG A 334 -33.67 -29.26 -40.01
C ARG A 334 -32.57 -29.77 -39.08
N SER A 335 -32.77 -29.59 -37.78
CA SER A 335 -31.87 -30.09 -36.74
C SER A 335 -32.08 -31.59 -36.54
N ASN A 336 -31.03 -32.39 -36.74
CA ASN A 336 -31.04 -33.83 -36.45
C ASN A 336 -31.04 -34.06 -34.93
N ARG A 337 -32.21 -34.03 -34.32
CA ARG A 337 -32.42 -34.48 -32.94
C ARG A 337 -32.54 -36.00 -32.94
N LYS A 338 -31.42 -36.70 -32.74
CA LYS A 338 -31.44 -38.14 -32.42
C LYS A 338 -32.26 -38.36 -31.13
N ARG A 339 -32.95 -39.49 -31.08
CA ARG A 339 -33.43 -40.11 -29.84
C ARG A 339 -32.26 -40.82 -29.16
#